data_AF-A0A8T4EBQ1-F1
#
_entry.id   AF-A0A8T4EBQ1-F1
#
_cell.length_a   1.000
_cell.length_b   1.000
_cell.length_c   1.000
_cell.angle_alpha   90.00
_cell.angle_beta   90.00
_cell.angle_gamma   90.00
#
_symmetry.space_group_name_H-M   'P 1'
#
loop_
_entity.id
_entity.type
_entity.pdbx_description
1 polymer ?
#
loop_
_entity_poly.entity_id
_entity_poly.type
_entity_poly.pdbx_seq_one_letter_code
_entity_poly.pdbx_strand_id
1 'polypeptide(L)'
;MKEDDEDPANKLIKRLTEIHDEIGGKCEGCGYEAPDSEFFNCEFCGAPICTYCHNMTEDCSFICRDCIKKKGLTADDVQFTEDGAGRSFF
;
A
#
# COMPACT_ATOMS: atom_id res chain seq x y z
N MET A 1 15.16 41.15 -22.81
CA MET A 1 14.80 39.74 -22.58
C MET A 1 14.09 39.71 -21.25
N LYS A 2 12.85 39.18 -21.19
CA LYS A 2 12.08 39.11 -19.94
C LYS A 2 12.67 37.96 -19.14
N GLU A 3 13.30 38.28 -18.02
CA GLU A 3 13.82 37.29 -17.08
C GLU A 3 12.62 36.60 -16.42
N ASP A 4 12.64 35.28 -16.48
CA ASP A 4 11.73 34.33 -15.86
C ASP A 4 11.50 34.65 -14.37
N ASP A 5 10.45 35.41 -14.09
CA ASP A 5 9.89 35.59 -12.75
C ASP A 5 8.99 34.38 -12.44
N GLU A 6 9.58 33.18 -12.35
CA GLU A 6 8.86 32.00 -11.89
C GLU A 6 8.74 32.09 -10.37
N ASP A 7 7.58 32.59 -9.93
CA ASP A 7 7.22 32.87 -8.55
C ASP A 7 7.57 31.68 -7.61
N PRO A 8 8.39 31.86 -6.56
CA PRO A 8 8.87 30.77 -5.70
C PRO A 8 7.72 29.97 -5.05
N ALA A 9 6.53 30.59 -4.93
CA ALA A 9 5.32 29.92 -4.48
C ALA A 9 4.86 28.81 -5.45
N ASN A 10 4.95 29.01 -6.76
CA ASN A 10 4.57 27.99 -7.76
C ASN A 10 5.50 26.78 -7.72
N LYS A 11 6.79 27.00 -7.46
CA LYS A 11 7.77 25.92 -7.30
C LYS A 11 7.51 25.08 -6.04
N LEU A 12 7.04 25.71 -4.96
CA LEU A 12 6.64 25.03 -3.73
C LEU A 12 5.33 24.25 -3.92
N ILE A 13 4.32 24.85 -4.57
CA ILE A 13 3.06 24.17 -4.88
C ILE A 13 3.32 22.95 -5.76
N LYS A 14 4.12 23.09 -6.83
CA LYS A 14 4.47 21.97 -7.71
C LYS A 14 5.16 20.83 -6.96
N ARG A 15 6.12 21.12 -6.08
CA ARG A 15 6.75 20.11 -5.22
C ARG A 15 5.77 19.44 -4.25
N LEU A 16 4.83 20.18 -3.69
CA LEU A 16 3.78 19.65 -2.81
C LEU A 16 2.78 18.77 -3.58
N THR A 17 2.52 19.08 -4.86
CA THR A 17 1.70 18.25 -5.75
C THR A 17 2.44 16.99 -6.16
N GLU A 18 3.72 17.07 -6.50
CA GLU A 18 4.56 15.88 -6.80
C GLU A 18 4.66 14.94 -5.59
N ILE A 19 4.79 15.48 -4.38
CA ILE A 19 4.73 14.67 -3.14
C ILE A 19 3.34 14.05 -2.95
N HIS A 20 2.24 14.71 -3.32
CA HIS A 20 0.89 14.14 -3.25
C HIS A 20 0.61 13.10 -4.34
N ASP A 21 1.13 13.27 -5.55
CA ASP A 21 0.99 12.32 -6.66
C ASP A 21 1.84 11.05 -6.46
N GLU A 22 2.91 11.11 -5.66
CA GLU A 22 3.68 9.92 -5.25
C GLU A 22 3.03 9.14 -4.08
N ILE A 23 1.97 9.68 -3.47
CA ILE A 23 1.22 9.05 -2.36
C ILE A 23 -0.06 8.42 -2.96
N GLY A 24 0.18 7.48 -3.88
CA GLY A 24 -0.81 6.62 -4.52
C GLY A 24 -0.30 5.18 -4.49
N GLY A 25 -1.12 4.26 -3.98
CA GLY A 25 -0.74 2.88 -3.77
C GLY A 25 -1.28 1.96 -4.87
N LYS A 26 -0.48 0.97 -5.26
CA LYS A 26 -0.93 -0.20 -6.00
C LYS A 26 -0.84 -1.43 -5.11
N CYS A 27 -1.94 -2.15 -4.93
CA CYS A 27 -1.89 -3.38 -4.15
C CYS A 27 -1.07 -4.41 -4.90
N GLU A 28 0.05 -4.86 -4.33
CA GLU A 28 0.87 -5.92 -4.94
C GLU A 28 0.12 -7.25 -5.08
N GLY A 29 -0.92 -7.49 -4.27
CA GLY A 29 -1.71 -8.72 -4.30
C GLY A 29 -2.77 -8.79 -5.41
N CYS A 30 -3.37 -7.67 -5.81
CA CYS A 30 -4.46 -7.66 -6.79
C CYS A 30 -4.35 -6.61 -7.90
N GLY A 31 -3.35 -5.72 -7.81
CA GLY A 31 -3.14 -4.63 -8.75
C GLY A 31 -4.14 -3.48 -8.64
N TYR A 32 -5.02 -3.45 -7.63
CA TYR A 32 -5.93 -2.33 -7.38
C TYR A 32 -5.13 -1.06 -7.09
N GLU A 33 -5.48 0.04 -7.76
CA GLU A 33 -4.84 1.35 -7.66
C GLU A 33 -5.88 2.33 -7.13
N ALA A 34 -5.56 3.02 -6.03
CA ALA A 34 -6.43 4.03 -5.42
C ALA A 34 -5.59 5.10 -4.69
N PRO A 35 -6.17 6.28 -4.42
CA PRO A 35 -5.54 7.25 -3.53
C PRO A 35 -5.34 6.63 -2.13
N ASP A 36 -4.21 6.96 -1.49
CA ASP A 36 -3.58 6.27 -0.34
C ASP A 36 -4.49 5.86 0.81
N SER A 37 -5.60 6.57 1.03
CA SER A 37 -6.55 6.32 2.12
C SER A 37 -7.17 4.92 2.15
N GLU A 38 -7.00 4.10 1.12
CA GLU A 38 -7.53 2.73 1.03
C GLU A 38 -6.46 1.62 1.17
N PHE A 39 -5.21 1.97 1.46
CA PHE A 39 -4.10 1.01 1.59
C PHE A 39 -3.57 0.92 3.02
N PHE A 40 -3.24 -0.32 3.41
CA PHE A 40 -2.45 -0.66 4.57
C PHE A 40 -1.03 -0.98 4.15
N ASN A 41 -0.05 -0.83 5.03
CA ASN A 41 1.31 -1.26 4.74
C ASN A 41 1.58 -2.62 5.40
N CYS A 42 2.19 -3.54 4.65
CA CYS A 42 2.69 -4.79 5.21
C CYS A 42 3.79 -4.48 6.23
N GLU A 43 3.63 -4.89 7.48
CA GLU A 43 4.63 -4.69 8.54
C GLU A 43 5.96 -5.42 8.26
N PHE A 44 5.96 -6.39 7.34
CA PHE A 44 7.14 -7.18 7.00
C PHE A 44 7.94 -6.68 5.81
N CYS A 45 7.28 -6.17 4.77
CA CYS A 45 7.94 -5.71 3.55
C CYS A 45 7.69 -4.24 3.21
N GLY A 46 6.82 -3.56 3.96
CA GLY A 46 6.41 -2.18 3.69
C GLY A 46 5.54 -2.00 2.45
N ALA A 47 5.19 -3.07 1.74
CA ALA A 47 4.39 -2.97 0.52
C ALA A 47 2.94 -2.56 0.83
N PRO A 48 2.33 -1.70 -0.01
CA PRO A 48 0.93 -1.32 0.14
C PRO A 48 -0.01 -2.50 -0.19
N ILE A 49 -1.03 -2.66 0.63
CA ILE A 49 -2.05 -3.72 0.56
C ILE A 49 -3.41 -3.09 0.66
N CYS A 50 -4.31 -3.36 -0.30
CA CYS A 50 -5.67 -2.85 -0.18
C CYS A 50 -6.45 -3.56 0.93
N THR A 51 -7.52 -2.92 1.39
CA THR A 51 -8.49 -3.48 2.35
C THR A 51 -9.05 -4.85 1.97
N TYR A 52 -9.05 -5.22 0.69
CA TYR A 52 -9.49 -6.56 0.27
C TYR A 52 -8.39 -7.61 0.35
N CYS A 53 -7.12 -7.23 0.20
CA CYS A 53 -6.00 -8.17 0.17
C CYS A 53 -5.18 -8.17 1.47
N HIS A 54 -5.52 -7.34 2.44
CA HIS A 54 -4.87 -7.34 3.73
C HIS A 54 -5.19 -8.62 4.49
N ASN A 55 -4.21 -9.10 5.22
CA ASN A 55 -4.40 -10.05 6.29
C ASN A 55 -3.76 -9.49 7.55
N MET A 56 -4.02 -10.12 8.68
CA MET A 56 -3.50 -9.71 9.97
C MET A 56 -2.98 -10.94 10.69
N THR A 57 -1.82 -10.85 11.30
CA THR A 57 -1.27 -11.91 12.16
C THR A 57 -1.95 -11.88 13.54
N GLU A 58 -1.75 -12.91 14.36
CA GLU A 58 -2.33 -12.96 15.72
C GLU A 58 -1.91 -11.79 16.62
N ASP A 59 -0.75 -11.19 16.38
CA ASP A 59 -0.23 -10.00 17.08
C ASP A 59 -0.78 -8.67 16.52
N CYS A 60 -1.83 -8.71 15.71
CA CYS A 60 -2.48 -7.56 15.09
C CYS A 60 -1.59 -6.80 14.07
N SER A 61 -0.58 -7.45 13.51
CA SER A 61 0.28 -6.84 12.47
C SER A 61 -0.29 -7.10 11.07
N PHE A 62 -0.36 -6.06 10.23
CA PHE A 62 -0.81 -6.21 8.84
C PHE A 62 0.22 -6.95 8.00
N ILE A 63 -0.22 -7.94 7.23
CA ILE A 63 0.65 -8.77 6.40
C ILE A 63 0.07 -9.01 5.02
N CYS A 64 0.92 -8.98 3.99
CA CYS A 64 0.54 -9.29 2.61
C CYS A 64 0.65 -10.80 2.32
N ARG A 65 -0.10 -11.26 1.31
CA ARG A 65 -0.07 -12.66 0.84
C ARG A 65 1.34 -13.16 0.54
N ASP A 66 2.16 -12.34 -0.09
CA ASP A 66 3.53 -12.71 -0.44
C ASP A 66 4.40 -12.94 0.80
N CYS A 67 4.21 -12.14 1.85
CA CYS A 67 4.91 -12.32 3.12
C CYS A 67 4.43 -13.55 3.87
N ILE A 68 3.13 -13.87 3.84
CA ILE A 68 2.58 -15.14 4.38
C ILE A 68 3.31 -16.32 3.72
N LYS A 69 3.36 -16.34 2.38
CA LYS A 69 4.02 -17.41 1.61
C LYS A 69 5.52 -17.48 1.85
N LYS A 70 6.22 -16.35 1.82
CA LYS A 70 7.68 -16.29 2.03
C LYS A 70 8.09 -16.71 3.44
N LYS A 71 7.25 -16.43 4.44
CA LYS A 71 7.50 -16.83 5.83
C LYS A 71 7.01 -18.22 6.17
N GLY A 72 6.25 -18.86 5.28
CA GLY A 72 5.65 -20.17 5.54
C GLY A 72 4.61 -20.12 6.65
N LEU A 73 3.92 -18.99 6.79
CA LEU A 73 2.81 -18.88 7.74
C LEU A 73 1.64 -19.76 7.29
N THR A 74 0.88 -20.21 8.26
CA THR A 74 -0.27 -21.11 8.10
C THR A 74 -1.56 -20.40 8.48
N ALA A 75 -2.70 -21.09 8.33
CA ALA A 75 -4.02 -20.57 8.70
C ALA A 75 -4.12 -20.26 10.20
N ASP A 76 -3.29 -20.88 11.04
CA ASP A 76 -3.26 -20.64 12.48
C ASP A 76 -2.45 -19.37 12.85
N ASP A 77 -1.63 -18.84 11.94
CA ASP A 77 -0.77 -17.68 12.20
C ASP A 77 -1.44 -16.33 11.80
N VAL A 78 -2.59 -16.40 11.12
CA VAL A 78 -3.27 -15.24 10.52
C VAL A 78 -4.77 -15.28 10.77
N GLN A 79 -5.41 -14.11 10.72
CA GLN A 79 -6.84 -13.95 11.01
C GLN A 79 -7.75 -14.45 9.87
N PHE A 80 -7.28 -14.42 8.63
CA PHE A 80 -8.10 -14.74 7.46
C PHE A 80 -7.47 -15.83 6.59
N THR A 81 -8.27 -16.80 6.14
CA THR A 81 -7.82 -17.83 5.18
C THR A 81 -7.95 -17.38 3.72
N GLU A 82 -8.86 -16.45 3.45
CA GLU A 82 -9.18 -15.94 2.12
C GLU A 82 -9.23 -14.42 2.13
N ASP A 83 -8.92 -13.82 0.98
CA ASP A 83 -9.03 -12.37 0.78
C ASP A 83 -10.50 -11.96 0.54
N GLY A 84 -10.77 -10.65 0.52
CA GLY A 84 -12.12 -10.11 0.31
C GLY A 84 -12.73 -10.41 -1.06
N ALA A 85 -11.97 -11.03 -1.98
CA ALA A 85 -12.45 -11.54 -3.26
C ALA A 85 -12.62 -13.08 -3.26
N GLY A 86 -12.47 -13.75 -2.12
CA GLY A 86 -12.59 -15.20 -1.97
C GLY A 86 -11.38 -15.99 -2.50
N ARG A 87 -10.20 -15.37 -2.61
CA ARG A 87 -8.96 -16.06 -3.03
C ARG A 87 -8.14 -16.45 -1.81
N SER A 88 -7.68 -17.70 -1.77
CA SER A 88 -6.82 -18.21 -0.69
C SER A 88 -5.57 -17.35 -0.46
N PHE A 89 -5.21 -17.13 0.82
CA PHE A 89 -3.92 -16.56 1.21
C PHE A 89 -2.75 -17.55 1.10
N PHE A 90 -3.07 -18.85 1.09
CA PHE A 90 -2.14 -19.96 0.99
C PHE A 90 -2.09 -20.48 -0.46
#